data_AF-A0A143HDR2-F1
#
_entry.id   AF-A0A143HDR2-F1
#
_cell.length_a   1.000
_cell.length_b   1.000
_cell.length_c   1.000
_cell.angle_alpha   90.00
_cell.angle_beta   90.00
_cell.angle_gamma   90.00
#
_symmetry.space_group_name_H-M   'P 1'
#
loop_
_entity.id
_entity.type
_entity.pdbx_description
1 polymer ?
#
loop_
_entity_poly.entity_id
_entity_poly.type
_entity_poly.pdbx_seq_one_letter_code
_entity_poly.pdbx_strand_id
1 'polypeptide(L)'
;MIILHCLTQQEWETVKKDKYYGKELLDSSNFIHCASIEDFWRVAPYFKEIKEPLLLLCIDTDKVEAEIKWEGDGNYGIEYPHIYGELNLNAIVDVLPFLRDEHGDFLLSEELRSYQVEK
;
A
#
# COMPACT_ATOMS: atom_id res chain seq x y z
N MET A 1 -3.49 11.23 6.31
CA MET A 1 -3.95 9.86 6.67
C MET A 1 -2.93 8.85 6.14
N ILE A 2 -2.76 7.68 6.78
CA ILE A 2 -1.88 6.63 6.24
C ILE A 2 -2.67 5.60 5.40
N ILE A 3 -2.20 5.36 4.18
CA ILE A 3 -2.65 4.27 3.30
C ILE A 3 -1.48 3.35 2.97
N LEU A 4 -1.79 2.12 2.58
CA LEU A 4 -0.82 1.07 2.35
C LEU A 4 -0.76 0.67 0.88
N HIS A 5 0.45 0.52 0.36
CA HIS A 5 0.72 -0.15 -0.91
C HIS A 5 1.69 -1.31 -0.68
N CYS A 6 1.44 -2.45 -1.32
CA CYS A 6 2.25 -3.66 -1.17
C CYS A 6 3.08 -3.91 -2.43
N LEU A 7 4.35 -4.21 -2.24
CA LEU A 7 5.30 -4.56 -3.30
C LEU A 7 6.33 -5.58 -2.79
N THR A 8 7.09 -6.17 -3.71
CA THR A 8 8.18 -7.07 -3.32
C THR A 8 9.36 -6.29 -2.76
N GLN A 9 10.12 -6.91 -1.86
CA GLN A 9 11.37 -6.31 -1.37
C GLN A 9 12.35 -6.03 -2.51
N GLN A 10 12.42 -6.91 -3.52
CA GLN A 10 13.29 -6.72 -4.68
C GLN A 10 12.90 -5.49 -5.50
N GLU A 11 11.60 -5.28 -5.72
CA GLU A 11 11.09 -4.10 -6.40
C GLU A 11 11.42 -2.83 -5.62
N TRP A 12 11.18 -2.83 -4.31
CA TRP A 12 11.53 -1.70 -3.44
C TRP A 12 13.02 -1.34 -3.53
N GLU A 13 13.91 -2.33 -3.45
CA GLU A 13 15.35 -2.10 -3.53
C GLU A 13 15.79 -1.44 -4.85
N THR A 14 15.05 -1.69 -5.93
CA THR A 14 15.31 -1.10 -7.25
C THR A 14 14.89 0.36 -7.30
N VAL A 15 13.76 0.71 -6.70
CA VAL A 15 13.13 2.04 -6.86
C VAL A 15 13.38 2.98 -5.68
N LYS A 16 13.84 2.52 -4.51
CA LYS A 16 13.96 3.33 -3.28
C LYS A 16 14.87 4.57 -3.37
N LYS A 17 15.65 4.71 -4.43
CA LYS A 17 16.53 5.87 -4.69
C LYS A 17 15.96 6.83 -5.73
N ASP A 18 14.85 6.47 -6.36
CA ASP A 18 14.20 7.29 -7.36
C ASP A 18 13.41 8.42 -6.70
N LYS A 19 12.84 9.30 -7.52
CA LYS A 19 11.93 10.34 -7.01
C LYS A 19 10.49 9.88 -6.99
N TYR A 20 10.14 8.99 -7.91
CA TYR A 20 8.79 8.57 -8.21
C TYR A 20 8.73 7.06 -8.43
N TYR A 21 7.58 6.46 -8.09
CA TYR A 21 7.29 5.04 -8.22
C TYR A 21 5.92 4.80 -8.88
N GLY A 22 5.73 3.63 -9.48
CA GLY A 22 4.43 3.14 -9.93
C GLY A 22 4.13 3.39 -11.41
N LYS A 23 5.11 3.80 -12.22
CA LYS A 23 4.92 3.97 -13.67
C LYS A 23 4.34 2.73 -14.36
N GLU A 24 4.90 1.55 -14.09
CA GLU A 24 4.43 0.29 -14.66
C GLU A 24 3.00 -0.07 -14.19
N LEU A 25 2.66 0.31 -12.95
CA LEU A 25 1.32 0.13 -12.41
C LEU A 25 0.33 1.01 -13.18
N LEU A 26 0.65 2.29 -13.37
CA LEU A 26 -0.17 3.23 -14.13
C LEU A 26 -0.38 2.78 -15.58
N ASP A 27 0.65 2.24 -16.23
CA ASP A 27 0.53 1.72 -17.60
C ASP A 27 -0.45 0.53 -17.69
N SER A 28 -0.64 -0.22 -16.58
CA SER A 28 -1.49 -1.40 -16.52
C SER A 28 -2.93 -1.13 -16.03
N SER A 29 -3.10 -0.29 -15.01
CA SER A 29 -4.38 -0.07 -14.30
C SER A 29 -4.83 1.39 -14.29
N ASN A 30 -4.03 2.32 -14.85
CA ASN A 30 -4.22 3.78 -14.79
C ASN A 30 -4.07 4.42 -13.39
N PHE A 31 -3.92 3.61 -12.33
CA PHE A 31 -3.76 4.08 -10.96
C PHE A 31 -3.01 3.04 -10.11
N ILE A 32 -2.40 3.50 -9.02
CA ILE A 32 -1.75 2.64 -8.02
C ILE A 32 -2.79 2.22 -6.99
N HIS A 33 -2.97 0.91 -6.80
CA HIS A 33 -3.86 0.36 -5.79
C HIS A 33 -3.29 0.54 -4.39
N CYS A 34 -4.07 1.15 -3.49
CA CYS A 34 -3.76 1.23 -2.07
C CYS A 34 -4.96 0.75 -1.24
N ALA A 35 -4.74 0.54 0.05
CA ALA A 35 -5.80 0.26 1.01
C ALA A 35 -5.59 1.03 2.30
N SER A 36 -6.67 1.27 3.05
CA SER A 36 -6.56 1.73 4.44
C SER A 36 -5.88 0.65 5.29
N ILE A 37 -5.29 1.03 6.42
CA ILE A 37 -4.76 0.05 7.38
C ILE A 37 -5.88 -0.88 7.89
N GLU A 38 -7.07 -0.33 8.09
CA GLU A 38 -8.25 -1.04 8.61
C GLU A 38 -8.80 -2.10 7.64
N ASP A 39 -8.69 -1.87 6.33
CA ASP A 39 -9.21 -2.77 5.30
C ASP A 39 -8.13 -3.61 4.60
N PHE A 40 -6.84 -3.37 4.88
CA PHE A 40 -5.74 -4.07 4.18
C PHE A 40 -5.84 -5.61 4.29
N TRP A 41 -6.36 -6.12 5.41
CA TRP A 41 -6.57 -7.56 5.60
C TRP A 41 -7.51 -8.19 4.54
N ARG A 42 -8.39 -7.40 3.90
CA ARG A 42 -9.26 -7.86 2.80
C ARG A 42 -8.50 -8.03 1.49
N VAL A 43 -7.42 -7.26 1.31
CA VAL A 43 -6.59 -7.23 0.10
C VAL A 43 -5.39 -8.18 0.23
N ALA A 44 -4.93 -8.41 1.45
CA ALA A 44 -3.86 -9.35 1.78
C ALA A 44 -3.95 -10.74 1.09
N PRO A 45 -5.12 -11.38 0.94
CA PRO A 45 -5.23 -12.69 0.30
C PRO A 45 -4.71 -12.72 -1.15
N TYR A 46 -4.75 -11.60 -1.88
CA TYR A 46 -4.22 -11.54 -3.26
C TYR A 46 -2.71 -11.78 -3.34
N PHE A 47 -1.99 -11.61 -2.23
CA PHE A 47 -0.54 -11.77 -2.18
C PHE A 47 -0.09 -13.14 -1.66
N LYS A 48 -1.01 -14.03 -1.25
CA LYS A 48 -0.71 -15.29 -0.53
C LYS A 48 0.20 -16.25 -1.30
N GLU A 49 0.13 -16.23 -2.63
CA GLU A 49 0.97 -17.07 -3.49
C GLU A 49 2.39 -16.53 -3.71
N ILE A 50 2.63 -15.24 -3.41
CA ILE A 50 3.96 -14.64 -3.50
C ILE A 50 4.83 -15.19 -2.36
N LYS A 51 5.95 -15.83 -2.71
CA LYS A 51 6.89 -16.45 -1.77
C LYS A 51 8.06 -15.54 -1.39
N GLU A 52 8.28 -14.50 -2.17
CA GLU A 52 9.31 -13.49 -1.90
C GLU A 52 8.89 -12.59 -0.73
N PRO A 53 9.86 -12.01 0.02
CA PRO A 53 9.54 -11.03 1.04
C PRO A 53 8.75 -9.86 0.45
N LEU A 54 7.63 -9.54 1.09
CA LEU A 54 6.79 -8.40 0.75
C LEU A 54 6.97 -7.28 1.76
N LEU A 55 6.81 -6.06 1.28
CA LEU A 55 6.86 -4.84 2.06
C LEU A 55 5.55 -4.08 1.93
N LEU A 56 5.27 -3.26 2.93
CA LEU A 56 4.17 -2.30 2.97
C LEU A 56 4.76 -0.90 3.01
N LEU A 57 4.49 -0.13 1.97
CA LEU A 57 4.74 1.31 1.96
C LEU A 57 3.65 1.97 2.78
N CYS A 58 4.04 2.66 3.86
CA CYS A 58 3.16 3.51 4.64
C CYS A 58 3.19 4.90 3.99
N ILE A 59 2.09 5.27 3.33
CA ILE A 59 1.99 6.47 2.50
C ILE A 59 1.12 7.50 3.23
N ASP A 60 1.68 8.67 3.47
CA ASP A 60 0.94 9.81 4.01
C ASP A 60 0.22 10.55 2.87
N THR A 61 -1.11 10.46 2.86
CA THR A 61 -1.98 11.05 1.83
C THR A 61 -1.77 12.55 1.67
N ASP A 62 -1.37 13.25 2.74
CA ASP A 62 -1.24 14.72 2.72
C ASP A 62 0.06 15.16 2.03
N LYS A 63 0.97 14.22 1.77
CA LYS A 63 2.22 14.45 1.05
C LYS A 63 2.18 13.97 -0.39
N VAL A 64 1.14 13.24 -0.80
CA VAL A 64 1.02 12.73 -2.17
C VAL A 64 0.74 13.89 -3.13
N GLU A 65 1.57 14.01 -4.17
CA GLU A 65 1.44 15.06 -5.18
C GLU A 65 0.31 14.76 -6.19
N ALA A 66 0.08 13.47 -6.48
CA ALA A 66 -0.94 13.01 -7.40
C ALA A 66 -2.35 13.00 -6.78
N GLU A 67 -3.38 12.97 -7.62
CA GLU A 67 -4.77 12.87 -7.17
C GLU A 67 -5.02 11.50 -6.52
N ILE A 68 -5.64 11.49 -5.34
CA ILE A 68 -6.14 10.27 -4.68
C ILE A 68 -7.66 10.25 -4.79
N LYS A 69 -8.23 9.16 -5.30
CA LYS A 69 -9.68 8.92 -5.29
C LYS A 69 -9.99 7.70 -4.45
N TRP A 70 -11.07 7.80 -3.70
CA TRP A 70 -11.63 6.70 -2.94
C TRP A 70 -12.74 6.10 -3.79
N GLU A 71 -12.56 4.85 -4.21
CA GLU A 71 -13.50 4.19 -5.11
C GLU A 71 -13.81 2.78 -4.61
N GLY A 72 -15.09 2.44 -4.60
CA GLY A 72 -15.59 1.11 -4.25
C GLY A 72 -16.28 0.44 -5.43
N ASP A 73 -16.43 -0.87 -5.36
CA ASP A 73 -17.22 -1.66 -6.32
C ASP A 73 -18.74 -1.55 -6.10
N GLY A 74 -19.19 -0.60 -5.27
CA GLY A 74 -20.60 -0.27 -5.03
C GLY A 74 -21.41 -1.31 -4.26
N ASN A 75 -20.90 -2.53 -4.09
CA ASN A 75 -21.64 -3.65 -3.50
C ASN A 75 -21.48 -3.77 -1.98
N TYR A 76 -20.39 -3.25 -1.41
CA TYR A 76 -20.07 -3.46 0.01
C TYR A 76 -19.88 -2.17 0.82
N GLY A 77 -20.04 -1.00 0.19
CA GLY A 77 -19.87 0.30 0.84
C GLY A 77 -18.45 0.58 1.34
N ILE A 78 -17.46 -0.17 0.83
CA ILE A 78 -16.04 0.01 1.13
C ILE A 78 -15.40 0.66 -0.10
N GLU A 79 -14.63 1.71 0.13
CA GLU A 79 -13.86 2.40 -0.91
C GLU A 79 -12.38 2.20 -0.65
N TYR A 80 -11.62 1.96 -1.72
CA TYR A 80 -10.18 1.83 -1.68
C TYR A 80 -9.54 3.09 -2.27
N PRO A 81 -8.44 3.59 -1.66
CA PRO A 81 -7.70 4.71 -2.20
C PRO A 81 -6.90 4.26 -3.43
N HIS A 82 -7.04 5.01 -4.51
CA HIS A 82 -6.31 4.86 -5.76
C HIS A 82 -5.53 6.13 -6.06
N ILE A 83 -4.23 6.02 -6.36
CA ILE A 83 -3.37 7.16 -6.70
C ILE A 83 -3.29 7.27 -8.24
N TYR A 84 -3.78 8.37 -8.81
CA TYR A 84 -3.85 8.64 -10.25
C TYR A 84 -2.62 9.40 -10.74
N GLY A 85 -1.45 8.82 -10.53
CA GLY A 85 -0.17 9.38 -10.93
C GLY A 85 0.98 8.62 -10.28
N GLU A 86 2.21 8.94 -10.68
CA GLU A 86 3.38 8.32 -10.04
C GLU A 86 3.46 8.80 -8.58
N LEU A 87 3.75 7.86 -7.67
CA LEU A 87 3.89 8.14 -6.25
C LEU A 87 5.24 8.79 -5.99
N ASN A 88 5.24 10.03 -5.50
CA ASN A 88 6.44 10.70 -5.01
C ASN A 88 6.98 10.01 -3.74
N LEU A 89 8.24 9.57 -3.74
CA LEU A 89 8.78 8.72 -2.65
C LEU A 89 8.87 9.44 -1.30
N ASN A 90 8.90 10.76 -1.27
CA ASN A 90 8.85 11.54 -0.01
C ASN A 90 7.47 11.51 0.67
N ALA A 91 6.43 10.98 0.03
CA ALA A 91 5.14 10.68 0.67
C ALA A 91 5.17 9.35 1.45
N ILE A 92 6.16 8.50 1.21
CA ILE A 92 6.35 7.26 1.97
C ILE A 92 7.03 7.63 3.28
N VAL A 93 6.29 7.50 4.38
CA VAL A 93 6.77 7.83 5.73
C VAL A 93 7.40 6.64 6.43
N ASP A 94 7.07 5.42 5.99
CA ASP A 94 7.64 4.20 6.54
C ASP A 94 7.61 3.05 5.52
N VAL A 95 8.49 2.07 5.71
CA VAL A 95 8.48 0.83 4.93
C VAL A 95 8.60 -0.35 5.88
N LEU A 96 7.50 -1.08 6.02
CA LEU A 96 7.37 -2.14 7.00
C LEU A 96 7.28 -3.50 6.31
N PRO A 97 7.71 -4.59 6.97
CA PRO A 97 7.51 -5.92 6.43
C PRO A 97 6.01 -6.26 6.38
N PHE A 98 5.55 -6.89 5.29
CA PHE A 98 4.26 -7.57 5.29
C PHE A 98 4.41 -8.85 6.11
N LEU A 99 3.89 -8.84 7.34
CA LEU A 99 3.94 -10.01 8.21
C LEU A 99 2.80 -10.98 7.91
N ARG A 100 3.11 -12.27 8.00
CA ARG A 100 2.17 -13.37 7.82
C ARG A 100 2.28 -14.35 8.98
N ASP A 101 1.17 -15.00 9.30
CA ASP A 101 1.16 -16.13 10.23
C ASP A 101 1.57 -17.45 9.54
N GLU A 102 1.53 -18.55 10.29
CA GLU A 102 1.85 -19.89 9.80
C GLU A 102 0.88 -20.39 8.71
N HIS A 103 -0.30 -19.80 8.59
CA HIS A 103 -1.30 -20.08 7.56
C HIS A 103 -1.16 -19.16 6.33
N GLY A 104 -0.22 -18.21 6.36
CA GLY A 104 0.00 -17.23 5.32
C GLY A 104 -0.98 -16.06 5.35
N ASP A 105 -1.73 -15.90 6.44
CA ASP A 105 -2.70 -14.82 6.63
C ASP A 105 -2.01 -13.58 7.21
N PHE A 106 -2.53 -12.40 6.87
CA PHE A 106 -1.89 -11.13 7.21
C PHE A 106 -1.90 -10.85 8.72
N LEU A 107 -0.74 -10.43 9.23
CA LEU A 107 -0.56 -9.99 10.60
C LEU A 107 -0.31 -8.49 10.65
N LEU A 108 -1.17 -7.78 11.37
CA LEU A 108 -1.00 -6.35 11.63
C LEU A 108 0.11 -6.13 12.67
N SER A 109 1.21 -5.50 12.27
CA SER A 109 2.35 -5.19 13.14
C SER A 109 2.04 -4.08 14.15
N GLU A 110 2.78 -4.02 15.25
CA GLU A 110 2.63 -2.96 16.26
C GLU A 110 2.93 -1.58 15.69
N GLU A 111 3.89 -1.48 14.78
CA GLU A 111 4.22 -0.26 14.05
C GLU A 111 3.03 0.21 13.20
N LEU A 112 2.36 -0.69 12.47
CA LEU A 112 1.14 -0.34 11.73
C LEU A 112 -0.02 0.05 12.65
N ARG A 113 -0.16 -0.59 13.80
CA ARG A 113 -1.17 -0.21 14.81
C ARG A 113 -0.97 1.21 15.30
N SER A 114 0.28 1.67 15.44
CA SER A 114 0.56 3.03 15.94
C SER A 114 -0.08 4.12 15.07
N TYR A 115 -0.15 3.92 13.75
CA TYR A 115 -0.81 4.83 12.82
C TYR A 115 -2.35 4.86 12.92
N GLN A 116 -2.96 3.89 13.62
CA GLN A 116 -4.40 3.86 13.87
C GLN A 116 -4.81 4.56 15.17
N VAL A 117 -3.87 4.78 16.08
CA VAL A 117 -4.12 5.33 17.44
C VAL A 117 -4.04 6.85 17.47
N GLU A 118 -3.42 7.48 16.47
CA GLU A 118 -3.43 8.94 16.30
C GLU A 118 -4.79 9.43 15.75
N LYS A 119 -5.78 9.53 16.63
CA LYS A 119 -7.01 10.33 16.44
C LYS A 119 -7.28 11.18 17.68
#